data_AF-A0A6S7I8G2-F1
#
_entry.id   AF-A0A6S7I8G2-F1
#
_cell.length_a   1.000
_cell.length_b   1.000
_cell.length_c   1.000
_cell.angle_alpha   90.00
_cell.angle_beta   90.00
_cell.angle_gamma   90.00
#
_symmetry.space_group_name_H-M   'P 1'
#
loop_
_entity.id
_entity.type
_entity.pdbx_description
1 polymer ?
#
loop_
_entity_poly.entity_id
_entity_poly.type
_entity_poly.pdbx_seq_one_letter_code
_entity_poly.pdbx_strand_id
1 'polypeptide(L)'
;MVAGLITVFIVGTVNVGGFDKVWQINKDRGRLTFFDFNPDPTIRNTFWTLTIGGAFTVMFPWTASQAAVQRFLASKSVKSAQNALWLNIPGLIFVVMLCCLDGLVIFAVYADCDLRKSKKVTSNDQVLPYFVIDKLGYLTGVPGLFMACLFSGTLSTASSGINSLITVTLEDVVRKRWTDLSDYEATKLSKILGKLIVTMAYK
;
A
#
# COMPACT_ATOMS: atom_id res chain seq x y z
N MET A 1 0.57 -2.93 -11.10
CA MET A 1 -0.35 -3.02 -9.94
C MET A 1 -1.81 -2.87 -10.35
N VAL A 2 -2.25 -1.72 -10.88
CA VAL A 2 -3.67 -1.47 -11.26
C VAL A 2 -4.24 -2.56 -12.17
N ALA A 3 -3.54 -2.89 -13.27
CA ALA A 3 -3.97 -3.97 -14.16
C ALA A 3 -4.11 -5.32 -13.44
N GLY A 4 -3.24 -5.60 -12.46
CA GLY A 4 -3.32 -6.82 -11.65
C GLY A 4 -4.55 -6.86 -10.75
N LEU A 5 -4.88 -5.74 -10.09
CA LEU A 5 -6.11 -5.61 -9.30
C LEU A 5 -7.36 -5.79 -10.18
N ILE A 6 -7.40 -5.13 -11.35
CA ILE A 6 -8.49 -5.29 -12.32
C ILE A 6 -8.64 -6.76 -12.76
N THR A 7 -7.53 -7.44 -13.04
CA THR A 7 -7.55 -8.87 -13.40
C THR A 7 -8.11 -9.73 -12.27
N VAL A 8 -7.71 -9.48 -11.03
CA VAL A 8 -8.22 -10.20 -9.84
C VAL A 8 -9.73 -10.00 -9.70
N PHE A 9 -10.18 -8.75 -9.79
CA PHE A 9 -11.60 -8.40 -9.75
C PHE A 9 -12.41 -9.16 -10.81
N ILE A 10 -11.98 -9.10 -12.08
CA ILE A 10 -12.70 -9.73 -13.20
C ILE A 10 -12.73 -11.25 -13.04
N VAL A 11 -11.57 -11.87 -12.84
CA VAL A 11 -11.43 -13.33 -12.80
C VAL A 11 -12.19 -13.91 -11.61
N GLY A 12 -12.08 -13.29 -10.44
CA GLY A 12 -12.81 -13.73 -9.25
C GLY A 12 -14.33 -13.54 -9.40
N THR A 13 -14.77 -12.43 -9.98
CA THR A 13 -16.20 -12.19 -10.24
C THR A 13 -16.79 -13.23 -11.19
N VAL A 14 -16.07 -13.57 -12.27
CA VAL A 14 -16.47 -14.62 -13.21
C VAL A 14 -16.49 -15.98 -12.51
N ASN A 15 -15.52 -16.29 -11.65
CA ASN A 15 -15.44 -17.56 -10.93
C ASN A 15 -16.63 -17.79 -9.98
N VAL A 16 -17.11 -16.74 -9.32
CA VAL A 16 -18.31 -16.79 -8.45
C VAL A 16 -19.61 -16.84 -9.26
N GLY A 17 -19.56 -16.49 -10.55
CA GLY A 17 -20.71 -16.49 -11.45
C GLY A 17 -21.46 -15.15 -11.51
N GLY A 18 -20.75 -14.04 -11.31
CA GLY A 18 -21.27 -12.68 -11.46
C GLY A 18 -21.10 -11.81 -10.21
N PHE A 19 -21.10 -10.48 -10.40
CA PHE A 19 -20.92 -9.52 -9.31
C PHE A 19 -22.08 -9.54 -8.31
N ASP A 20 -23.31 -9.81 -8.79
CA ASP A 20 -24.48 -9.91 -7.93
C ASP A 20 -24.34 -11.02 -6.88
N LYS A 21 -23.77 -12.17 -7.28
CA LYS A 21 -23.48 -13.26 -6.36
C LYS A 21 -22.38 -12.91 -5.37
N VAL A 22 -21.32 -12.23 -5.82
CA VAL A 22 -20.26 -11.71 -4.92
C VAL A 22 -20.88 -10.81 -3.86
N TRP A 23 -21.76 -9.89 -4.27
CA TRP A 23 -22.43 -8.97 -3.38
C TRP A 23 -23.34 -9.69 -2.38
N GLN A 24 -24.16 -10.64 -2.85
CA GLN A 24 -25.06 -11.45 -2.01
C GLN A 24 -24.28 -12.25 -0.96
N ILE A 25 -23.23 -12.98 -1.35
CA ILE A 25 -22.40 -13.77 -0.43
C ILE A 25 -21.80 -12.87 0.67
N ASN A 26 -21.28 -11.69 0.29
CA ASN A 26 -20.71 -10.75 1.26
C ASN A 26 -21.79 -10.17 2.18
N LYS A 27 -23.00 -9.92 1.67
CA LYS A 27 -24.14 -9.45 2.48
C LYS A 27 -24.55 -10.51 3.50
N ASP A 28 -24.75 -11.74 3.07
CA ASP A 28 -25.24 -12.85 3.90
C ASP A 28 -24.23 -13.24 4.99
N ARG A 29 -22.94 -13.07 4.71
CA ARG A 29 -21.84 -13.32 5.67
C ARG A 29 -21.47 -12.09 6.50
N GLY A 30 -22.26 -11.01 6.46
CA GLY A 30 -22.07 -9.82 7.30
C GLY A 30 -20.79 -9.04 7.01
N ARG A 31 -20.30 -9.05 5.76
CA ARG A 31 -19.09 -8.31 5.34
C ARG A 31 -19.38 -6.89 4.89
N LEU A 32 -20.64 -6.56 4.58
CA LEU A 32 -21.05 -5.26 4.05
C LEU A 32 -21.52 -4.30 5.16
N THR A 33 -20.60 -3.92 6.05
CA THR A 33 -20.87 -2.93 7.10
C THR A 33 -20.33 -1.57 6.68
N PHE A 34 -21.20 -0.71 6.13
CA PHE A 34 -20.81 0.61 5.62
C PHE A 34 -20.71 1.68 6.70
N PHE A 35 -21.65 1.67 7.65
CA PHE A 35 -21.76 2.71 8.67
C PHE A 35 -21.96 2.09 10.04
N ASP A 36 -20.85 1.89 10.75
CA ASP A 36 -20.85 1.57 12.18
C ASP A 36 -20.50 2.85 12.96
N PHE A 37 -21.47 3.45 13.64
CA PHE A 37 -21.31 4.70 14.40
C PHE A 37 -20.84 4.48 15.85
N ASN A 38 -20.42 3.27 16.21
CA ASN A 38 -19.89 3.00 17.54
C ASN A 38 -18.66 3.90 17.83
N PRO A 39 -18.70 4.72 18.91
CA PRO A 39 -17.62 5.64 19.25
C PRO A 39 -16.41 4.98 19.92
N ASP A 40 -16.44 3.67 20.19
CA ASP A 40 -15.33 2.94 20.81
C ASP A 40 -14.06 2.97 19.91
N PRO A 41 -12.97 3.63 20.35
CA PRO A 41 -11.76 3.76 19.55
C PRO A 41 -10.95 2.46 19.44
N THR A 42 -11.29 1.41 20.20
CA THR A 42 -10.65 0.09 20.11
C THR A 42 -11.15 -0.72 18.93
N ILE A 43 -12.32 -0.37 18.39
CA ILE A 43 -12.91 -1.05 17.22
C ILE A 43 -12.23 -0.52 15.96
N ARG A 44 -11.56 -1.43 15.24
CA ARG A 44 -10.71 -1.08 14.10
C ARG A 44 -11.44 -0.31 12.99
N ASN A 45 -12.67 -0.72 12.65
CA ASN A 45 -13.40 -0.21 11.48
C ASN A 45 -14.76 0.36 11.90
N THR A 46 -14.78 1.59 12.42
CA THR A 46 -16.00 2.38 12.63
C THR A 46 -15.97 3.61 11.74
N PHE A 47 -17.11 4.28 11.61
CA PHE A 47 -17.20 5.58 10.95
C PHE A 47 -16.15 6.55 11.52
N TRP A 48 -15.98 6.59 12.85
CA TRP A 48 -15.05 7.49 13.52
C TRP A 48 -13.59 7.13 13.28
N THR A 49 -13.21 5.86 13.41
CA THR A 49 -11.81 5.46 13.20
C THR A 49 -11.40 5.58 11.74
N LEU A 50 -12.32 5.32 10.80
CA LEU A 50 -12.04 5.48 9.36
C LEU A 50 -12.05 6.93 8.90
N THR A 51 -12.96 7.78 9.40
CA THR A 51 -13.00 9.19 8.99
C THR A 51 -11.92 10.00 9.70
N ILE A 52 -11.89 10.02 11.03
CA ILE A 52 -10.94 10.82 11.80
C ILE A 52 -9.55 10.17 11.74
N GLY A 53 -9.45 8.90 12.16
CA GLY A 53 -8.18 8.17 12.16
C GLY A 53 -7.60 7.98 10.76
N GLY A 54 -8.45 7.65 9.79
CA GLY A 54 -8.06 7.58 8.39
C GLY A 54 -7.62 8.94 7.84
N ALA A 55 -8.29 10.05 8.16
CA ALA A 55 -7.87 11.39 7.72
C ALA A 55 -6.45 11.72 8.20
N PHE A 56 -6.13 11.51 9.49
CA PHE A 56 -4.77 11.71 9.99
C PHE A 56 -3.75 10.79 9.32
N THR A 57 -4.12 9.52 9.12
CA THR A 57 -3.26 8.51 8.48
C THR A 57 -2.93 8.88 7.03
N VAL A 58 -3.92 9.36 6.26
CA VAL A 58 -3.69 9.73 4.85
C VAL A 58 -3.06 11.11 4.71
N MET A 59 -3.33 12.06 5.62
CA MET A 59 -2.75 13.41 5.54
C MET A 59 -1.26 13.43 5.89
N PHE A 60 -0.84 12.70 6.91
CA PHE A 60 0.54 12.75 7.42
C PHE A 60 1.62 12.51 6.34
N PRO A 61 1.50 11.50 5.45
CA PRO A 61 2.45 11.30 4.36
C PRO A 61 2.60 12.49 3.42
N TRP A 62 1.59 13.35 3.27
CA TRP A 62 1.63 14.49 2.35
C TRP A 62 2.02 15.82 3.00
N THR A 63 1.77 15.96 4.30
CA THR A 63 2.00 17.24 5.01
C THR A 63 3.27 17.26 5.84
N ALA A 64 3.62 16.15 6.49
CA ALA A 64 4.70 16.10 7.47
C ALA A 64 5.85 15.18 7.07
N SER A 65 5.69 14.37 6.02
CA SER A 65 6.75 13.46 5.59
C SER A 65 7.79 14.16 4.71
N GLN A 66 9.07 13.87 4.97
CA GLN A 66 10.16 14.35 4.13
C GLN A 66 10.06 13.82 2.69
N ALA A 67 9.47 12.64 2.49
CA ALA A 67 9.27 12.07 1.16
C ALA A 67 8.37 12.96 0.28
N ALA A 68 7.33 13.56 0.87
CA ALA A 68 6.47 14.49 0.14
C ALA A 68 7.18 15.81 -0.14
N VAL A 69 7.88 16.37 0.86
CA VAL A 69 8.67 17.60 0.69
C VAL A 69 9.68 17.46 -0.45
N GLN A 70 10.42 16.34 -0.49
CA GLN A 70 11.38 16.05 -1.57
C GLN A 70 10.71 16.02 -2.95
N ARG A 71 9.52 15.42 -3.08
CA ARG A 71 8.77 15.38 -4.35
C ARG A 71 8.27 16.77 -4.77
N PHE A 72 7.86 17.60 -3.81
CA PHE A 72 7.42 18.96 -4.09
C PHE A 72 8.59 19.86 -4.52
N LEU A 73 9.74 19.75 -3.84
CA LEU A 73 10.94 20.51 -4.20
C LEU A 73 11.56 20.08 -5.54
N ALA A 74 11.37 18.82 -5.96
CA ALA A 74 11.79 18.34 -7.27
C ALA A 74 10.90 18.84 -8.42
N SER A 75 9.76 19.48 -8.13
CA SER A 75 8.84 20.00 -9.13
C SER A 75 9.29 21.37 -9.64
N LYS A 76 9.08 21.65 -10.94
CA LYS A 76 9.51 22.90 -11.60
C LYS A 76 8.87 24.16 -11.03
N SER A 77 7.69 24.04 -10.42
CA SER A 77 6.95 25.16 -9.82
C SER A 77 5.94 24.65 -8.79
N VAL A 78 5.50 25.55 -7.90
CA VAL A 78 4.45 25.27 -6.92
C VAL A 78 3.17 24.80 -7.61
N LYS A 79 2.80 25.40 -8.74
CA LYS A 79 1.60 25.02 -9.49
C LYS A 79 1.72 23.62 -10.10
N SER A 80 2.92 23.22 -10.53
CA SER A 80 3.17 21.85 -11.00
C SER A 80 3.03 20.84 -9.86
N ALA A 81 3.53 21.16 -8.67
CA ALA A 81 3.40 20.29 -7.49
C ALA A 81 1.93 20.16 -7.04
N GLN A 82 1.18 21.27 -7.03
CA GLN A 82 -0.26 21.28 -6.73
C GLN A 82 -1.04 20.44 -7.74
N ASN A 83 -0.79 20.61 -9.04
CA ASN A 83 -1.46 19.82 -10.07
C ASN A 83 -1.15 18.31 -9.94
N ALA A 84 0.09 17.95 -9.61
CA ALA A 84 0.48 16.57 -9.36
C ALA A 84 -0.27 15.97 -8.16
N LEU A 85 -0.47 16.75 -7.09
CA LEU A 85 -1.26 16.35 -5.93
C LEU A 85 -2.74 16.15 -6.29
N TRP A 86 -3.33 17.10 -7.02
CA TRP A 86 -4.72 17.01 -7.48
C TRP A 86 -4.96 15.81 -8.41
N LEU A 87 -3.97 15.44 -9.22
CA LEU A 87 -4.03 14.23 -10.05
C LEU A 87 -3.87 12.95 -9.22
N ASN A 88 -3.11 13.00 -8.12
CA ASN A 88 -2.88 11.84 -7.26
C ASN A 88 -4.13 11.41 -6.49
N ILE A 89 -4.92 12.36 -5.99
CA ILE A 89 -6.13 12.10 -5.19
C ILE A 89 -7.11 11.12 -5.86
N PRO A 90 -7.62 11.37 -7.09
CA PRO A 90 -8.55 10.45 -7.74
C PRO A 90 -7.90 9.10 -8.05
N GLY A 91 -6.60 9.09 -8.39
CA GLY A 91 -5.85 7.84 -8.59
C GLY A 91 -5.77 7.00 -7.33
N LEU A 92 -5.52 7.62 -6.18
CA LEU A 92 -5.50 6.94 -4.88
C LEU A 92 -6.88 6.40 -4.52
N ILE A 93 -7.94 7.21 -4.65
CA ILE A 93 -9.33 6.78 -4.40
C ILE A 93 -9.66 5.57 -5.28
N PHE A 94 -9.34 5.62 -6.57
CA PHE A 94 -9.58 4.53 -7.50
C PHE A 94 -8.86 3.24 -7.09
N VAL A 95 -7.58 3.31 -6.74
CA VAL A 95 -6.80 2.15 -6.32
C VAL A 95 -7.33 1.57 -5.01
N VAL A 96 -7.66 2.40 -4.01
CA VAL A 96 -8.21 1.91 -2.74
C VAL A 96 -9.57 1.22 -2.95
N MET A 97 -10.44 1.80 -3.79
CA MET A 97 -11.72 1.17 -4.14
C MET A 97 -11.53 -0.20 -4.80
N LEU A 98 -10.59 -0.32 -5.73
CA LEU A 98 -10.24 -1.61 -6.34
C LEU A 98 -9.75 -2.63 -5.30
N CYS A 99 -8.86 -2.23 -4.38
CA CYS A 99 -8.39 -3.12 -3.31
C CYS A 99 -9.54 -3.61 -2.41
N CYS A 100 -10.50 -2.74 -2.08
CA CYS A 100 -11.69 -3.12 -1.31
C CYS A 100 -12.56 -4.12 -2.09
N LEU A 101 -12.81 -3.86 -3.37
CA LEU A 101 -13.58 -4.76 -4.24
C LEU A 101 -12.90 -6.13 -4.40
N ASP A 102 -11.58 -6.17 -4.61
CA ASP A 102 -10.81 -7.41 -4.65
C ASP A 102 -10.94 -8.20 -3.35
N GLY A 103 -10.92 -7.51 -2.20
CA GLY A 103 -11.17 -8.14 -0.90
C GLY A 103 -12.53 -8.84 -0.81
N LEU A 104 -13.60 -8.20 -1.31
CA LEU A 104 -14.94 -8.79 -1.36
C LEU A 104 -15.02 -9.97 -2.33
N VAL A 105 -14.40 -9.84 -3.50
CA VAL A 105 -14.37 -10.88 -4.53
C VAL A 105 -13.61 -12.11 -4.02
N ILE A 106 -12.42 -11.93 -3.47
CA ILE A 106 -11.61 -13.03 -2.94
C ILE A 106 -12.31 -13.70 -1.76
N PHE A 107 -12.97 -12.92 -0.90
CA PHE A 107 -13.80 -13.48 0.16
C PHE A 107 -14.92 -14.36 -0.40
N ALA A 108 -15.64 -13.89 -1.43
CA ALA A 108 -16.71 -14.66 -2.05
C ALA A 108 -16.21 -15.95 -2.72
N VAL A 109 -15.05 -15.91 -3.37
CA VAL A 109 -14.42 -17.09 -4.01
C VAL A 109 -14.07 -18.17 -2.99
N TYR A 110 -13.63 -17.80 -1.79
CA TYR A 110 -13.23 -18.73 -0.74
C TYR A 110 -14.20 -18.78 0.45
N ALA A 111 -15.46 -18.35 0.28
CA ALA A 111 -16.42 -18.23 1.37
C ALA A 111 -16.67 -19.55 2.12
N ASP A 112 -16.60 -20.67 1.40
CA ASP A 112 -16.80 -22.03 1.94
C ASP A 112 -15.48 -22.79 2.17
N CYS A 113 -14.34 -22.15 1.94
CA CYS A 113 -13.01 -22.75 2.09
C CYS A 113 -12.12 -21.93 3.02
N ASP A 114 -11.77 -22.50 4.17
CA ASP A 114 -10.80 -21.87 5.06
C ASP A 114 -9.37 -22.15 4.58
N LEU A 115 -8.77 -21.15 3.94
CA LEU A 115 -7.41 -21.21 3.40
C LEU A 115 -6.34 -21.43 4.49
N ARG A 116 -6.58 -21.00 5.73
CA ARG A 116 -5.64 -21.20 6.84
C ARG A 116 -5.74 -22.60 7.40
N LYS A 117 -6.96 -23.10 7.64
CA LYS A 117 -7.17 -24.48 8.11
C LYS A 117 -6.65 -25.52 7.12
N SER A 118 -6.79 -25.24 5.82
CA SER A 118 -6.26 -26.08 4.75
C SER A 118 -4.75 -25.93 4.52
N LYS A 119 -4.05 -25.13 5.34
CA LYS A 119 -2.59 -24.86 5.27
C LYS A 119 -2.11 -24.34 3.92
N LYS A 120 -3.00 -23.72 3.14
CA LYS A 120 -2.68 -23.11 1.85
C LYS A 120 -2.04 -21.72 2.02
N VAL A 121 -2.38 -21.02 3.10
CA VAL A 121 -1.76 -19.74 3.50
C VAL A 121 -1.45 -19.73 5.00
N THR A 122 -0.36 -19.07 5.39
CA THR A 122 0.03 -18.92 6.80
C THR A 122 -0.44 -17.59 7.40
N SER A 123 -0.37 -16.52 6.60
CA SER A 123 -0.86 -15.16 6.92
C SER A 123 -2.01 -14.74 6.00
N ASN A 124 -2.84 -13.81 6.48
CA ASN A 124 -3.88 -13.17 5.67
C ASN A 124 -3.28 -12.36 4.50
N ASP A 125 -2.06 -11.85 4.63
CA ASP A 125 -1.38 -11.07 3.58
C ASP A 125 -1.04 -11.91 2.34
N GLN A 126 -1.03 -13.24 2.49
CA GLN A 126 -0.74 -14.18 1.40
C GLN A 126 -1.99 -14.53 0.59
N VAL A 127 -3.19 -14.16 1.04
CA VAL A 127 -4.45 -14.57 0.39
C VAL A 127 -4.56 -14.04 -1.04
N LEU A 128 -4.19 -12.77 -1.28
CA LEU A 128 -4.21 -12.19 -2.62
C LEU A 128 -3.16 -12.83 -3.56
N PRO A 129 -1.87 -12.96 -3.17
CA PRO A 129 -0.90 -13.73 -3.95
C PRO A 129 -1.33 -15.18 -4.21
N TYR A 130 -1.91 -15.84 -3.20
CA TYR A 130 -2.41 -17.21 -3.32
C TYR A 130 -3.54 -17.30 -4.36
N PHE A 131 -4.49 -16.36 -4.33
CA PHE A 131 -5.57 -16.29 -5.33
C PHE A 131 -5.02 -16.23 -6.76
N VAL A 132 -3.98 -15.41 -6.99
CA VAL A 132 -3.36 -15.29 -8.32
C VAL A 132 -2.71 -16.61 -8.74
N ILE A 133 -2.04 -17.32 -7.83
CA ILE A 133 -1.43 -18.62 -8.13
C ILE A 133 -2.52 -19.67 -8.40
N ASP A 134 -3.57 -19.70 -7.58
CA ASP A 134 -4.68 -20.67 -7.66
C ASP A 134 -5.51 -20.49 -8.94
N LYS A 135 -5.88 -19.24 -9.26
CA LYS A 135 -6.77 -18.95 -10.39
C LYS A 135 -6.07 -18.61 -11.69
N LEU A 136 -4.83 -18.12 -11.66
CA LEU A 136 -4.09 -17.69 -12.86
C LEU A 136 -2.79 -18.48 -13.07
N GLY A 137 -2.52 -19.50 -12.24
CA GLY A 137 -1.33 -20.35 -12.36
C GLY A 137 -1.23 -21.10 -13.69
N TYR A 138 -2.36 -21.32 -14.37
CA TYR A 138 -2.37 -21.93 -15.70
C TYR A 138 -1.80 -21.01 -16.80
N LEU A 139 -1.72 -19.69 -16.54
CA LEU A 139 -1.09 -18.71 -17.43
C LEU A 139 0.37 -18.53 -17.05
N THR A 140 1.26 -19.22 -17.77
CA THR A 140 2.71 -19.14 -17.53
C THR A 140 3.19 -17.68 -17.51
N GLY A 141 3.91 -17.30 -16.45
CA GLY A 141 4.48 -15.96 -16.29
C GLY A 141 3.56 -14.93 -15.61
N VAL A 142 2.23 -15.09 -15.65
CA VAL A 142 1.30 -14.11 -15.05
C VAL A 142 1.46 -13.99 -13.53
N PRO A 143 1.52 -15.08 -12.74
CA PRO A 143 1.78 -14.97 -11.30
C PRO A 143 3.12 -14.30 -10.99
N GLY A 144 4.16 -14.59 -11.77
CA GLY A 144 5.48 -13.95 -11.64
C GLY A 144 5.43 -12.46 -11.90
N LEU A 145 4.75 -12.03 -12.97
CA LEU A 145 4.56 -10.62 -13.30
C LEU A 145 3.76 -9.88 -12.22
N PHE A 146 2.73 -10.54 -11.66
CA PHE A 146 1.95 -9.99 -10.55
C PHE A 146 2.83 -9.75 -9.32
N MET A 147 3.61 -10.76 -8.91
CA MET A 147 4.52 -10.65 -7.77
C MET A 147 5.60 -9.58 -8.01
N ALA A 148 6.17 -9.51 -9.21
CA ALA A 148 7.13 -8.47 -9.57
C ALA A 148 6.53 -7.04 -9.45
N CYS A 149 5.30 -6.85 -9.93
CA CYS A 149 4.57 -5.60 -9.77
C CYS A 149 4.29 -5.23 -8.30
N LEU A 150 3.90 -6.21 -7.50
CA LEU A 150 3.60 -6.01 -6.07
C LEU A 150 4.87 -5.57 -5.32
N PHE A 151 5.97 -6.30 -5.49
CA PHE A 151 7.23 -5.95 -4.85
C PHE A 151 7.81 -4.63 -5.36
N SER A 152 7.70 -4.34 -6.66
CA SER A 152 8.10 -3.04 -7.22
C SER A 152 7.36 -1.87 -6.54
N GLY A 153 6.05 -2.02 -6.32
CA GLY A 153 5.24 -1.04 -5.57
C GLY A 153 5.78 -0.83 -4.15
N THR A 154 5.95 -1.91 -3.39
CA THR A 154 6.48 -1.84 -2.01
C THR A 154 7.89 -1.25 -1.95
N LEU A 155 8.78 -1.65 -2.86
CA LEU A 155 10.16 -1.16 -2.96
C LEU A 155 10.21 0.34 -3.27
N SER A 156 9.28 0.86 -4.09
CA SER A 156 9.23 2.30 -4.40
C SER A 156 8.94 3.15 -3.16
N THR A 157 8.04 2.68 -2.29
CA THR A 157 7.71 3.33 -1.01
C THR A 157 8.86 3.20 -0.02
N ALA A 158 9.42 1.99 0.13
CA ALA A 158 10.55 1.74 1.01
C ALA A 158 11.77 2.59 0.63
N SER A 159 12.11 2.67 -0.66
CA SER A 159 13.20 3.51 -1.17
C SER A 159 12.98 4.99 -0.87
N SER A 160 11.77 5.51 -1.09
CA SER A 160 11.43 6.90 -0.75
C SER A 160 11.59 7.18 0.75
N GLY A 161 11.14 6.25 1.61
CA GLY A 161 11.26 6.36 3.07
C GLY A 161 12.70 6.31 3.56
N ILE A 162 13.52 5.41 3.01
CA ILE A 162 14.96 5.32 3.33
C ILE A 162 15.68 6.60 2.92
N ASN A 163 15.44 7.09 1.70
CA ASN A 163 16.06 8.35 1.24
C ASN A 163 15.65 9.52 2.12
N SER A 164 14.38 9.57 2.53
CA SER A 164 13.87 10.59 3.44
C SER A 164 14.59 10.54 4.80
N LEU A 165 14.74 9.35 5.38
CA LEU A 165 15.41 9.18 6.67
C LEU A 165 16.90 9.55 6.60
N ILE A 166 17.58 9.19 5.51
CA ILE A 166 18.97 9.59 5.27
C ILE A 166 19.08 11.11 5.20
N THR A 167 18.21 11.76 4.43
CA THR A 167 18.23 13.22 4.28
C THR A 167 17.96 13.94 5.60
N VAL A 168 16.95 13.53 6.36
CA VAL A 168 16.67 14.13 7.69
C VAL A 168 17.86 13.90 8.62
N THR A 169 18.43 12.70 8.65
CA THR A 169 19.60 12.42 9.52
C THR A 169 20.79 13.29 9.13
N LEU A 170 21.07 13.44 7.84
CA LEU A 170 22.19 14.24 7.35
C LEU A 170 21.98 15.74 7.65
N GLU A 171 20.86 16.30 7.25
CA GLU A 171 20.61 17.74 7.31
C GLU A 171 20.27 18.21 8.73
N ASP A 172 19.44 17.45 9.46
CA ASP A 172 18.95 17.88 10.78
C ASP A 172 19.80 17.41 11.96
N VAL A 173 20.64 16.38 11.79
CA VAL A 173 21.49 15.86 12.88
C VAL A 173 22.97 16.08 12.59
N VAL A 174 23.46 15.58 11.46
CA VAL A 174 24.90 15.59 11.15
C VAL A 174 25.38 17.01 10.86
N ARG A 175 24.76 17.73 9.92
CA ARG A 175 25.19 19.09 9.54
C ARG A 175 25.00 20.12 10.65
N LYS A 176 24.02 19.93 11.54
CA LYS A 176 23.89 20.78 12.74
C LYS A 176 25.02 20.58 13.74
N ARG A 177 25.62 19.38 13.80
CA ARG A 177 26.73 19.07 14.72
C ARG A 177 28.12 19.30 14.10
N TRP A 178 28.26 19.06 12.80
CA TRP A 178 29.48 19.22 12.03
C TRP A 178 29.21 20.10 10.81
N THR A 179 29.54 21.38 10.93
CA THR A 179 29.22 22.41 9.94
C THR A 179 30.14 22.38 8.71
N ASP A 180 31.37 21.88 8.87
CA ASP A 180 32.41 21.90 7.82
C ASP A 180 32.46 20.59 7.03
N LEU A 181 31.32 19.95 6.81
CA LEU A 181 31.27 18.67 6.10
C LEU A 181 31.25 18.90 4.58
N SER A 182 32.27 18.38 3.89
CA SER A 182 32.32 18.45 2.43
C SER A 182 31.21 17.60 1.77
N ASP A 183 30.81 17.97 0.56
CA ASP A 183 29.77 17.22 -0.17
C ASP A 183 30.17 15.78 -0.47
N TYR A 184 31.47 15.52 -0.63
CA TYR A 184 32.00 14.16 -0.79
C TYR A 184 31.78 13.32 0.48
N GLU A 185 32.10 13.88 1.65
CA GLU A 185 31.93 13.20 2.94
C GLU A 185 30.44 13.00 3.26
N ALA A 186 29.60 14.00 3.00
CA ALA A 186 28.16 13.92 3.15
C ALA A 186 27.55 12.80 2.28
N THR A 187 28.01 12.68 1.03
CA THR A 187 27.59 11.62 0.11
C THR A 187 28.04 10.24 0.60
N LYS A 188 29.29 10.13 1.06
CA LYS A 188 29.83 8.87 1.61
C LYS A 188 29.04 8.43 2.84
N LEU A 189 28.75 9.36 3.75
CA LEU A 189 27.96 9.11 4.95
C LEU A 189 26.53 8.69 4.61
N SER A 190 25.90 9.35 3.65
CA SER A 190 24.56 9.00 3.17
C SER A 190 24.47 7.56 2.67
N LYS A 191 25.48 7.09 1.91
CA LYS A 191 25.56 5.70 1.44
C LYS A 191 25.74 4.70 2.60
N ILE A 192 26.52 5.06 3.62
CA ILE A 192 26.72 4.23 4.83
C ILE A 192 25.42 4.13 5.63
N LEU A 193 24.75 5.26 5.87
CA LEU A 193 23.47 5.31 6.57
C LEU A 193 22.41 4.49 5.84
N GLY A 194 22.34 4.59 4.51
CA GLY A 194 21.40 3.79 3.72
C GLY A 194 21.62 2.29 3.87
N LYS A 195 22.88 1.82 3.84
CA LYS A 195 23.21 0.42 4.11
C LYS A 195 22.78 0.00 5.52
N LEU A 196 23.09 0.82 6.52
CA LEU A 196 22.79 0.53 7.93
C LEU A 196 21.28 0.45 8.19
N ILE A 197 20.51 1.42 7.69
CA ILE A 197 19.03 1.44 7.80
C ILE A 197 18.44 0.17 7.18
N VAL A 198 18.91 -0.20 5.99
CA VAL A 198 18.48 -1.43 5.32
C VAL A 198 18.83 -2.65 6.18
N THR A 199 20.07 -2.80 6.63
CA THR A 199 20.47 -3.96 7.45
C THR A 199 19.68 -4.07 8.76
N MET A 200 19.31 -2.95 9.39
CA MET A 200 18.47 -2.97 10.59
C MET A 200 17.03 -3.37 10.30
N ALA A 201 16.49 -3.00 9.13
CA ALA A 201 15.11 -3.31 8.77
C ALA A 201 14.87 -4.78 8.38
N TYR A 202 15.91 -5.51 7.99
CA TYR A 202 15.83 -6.93 7.58
C TYR A 202 16.33 -7.92 8.67
N LYS A 203 16.54 -7.45 9.89
CA LYS A 203 16.79 -8.28 11.08
C LYS A 203 15.50 -8.54 11.84
#